data_AF-A0A4P7ZT73-F1
#
_entry.id   AF-A0A4P7ZT73-F1
#
_cell.length_a   1.000
_cell.length_b   1.000
_cell.length_c   1.000
_cell.angle_alpha   90.00
_cell.angle_beta   90.00
_cell.angle_gamma   90.00
#
_symmetry.space_group_name_H-M   'P 1'
#
loop_
_entity.id
_entity.type
_entity.pdbx_description
1 polymer ?
#
loop_
_entity_poly.entity_id
_entity_poly.type
_entity_poly.pdbx_seq_one_letter_code
_entity_poly.pdbx_strand_id
1 'polypeptide(L)'
;MSNPFSVRWLAGWTFQTVFMEGCVQVEAHGFGICLRTPLLSGESPVVAADRLVLAEDQRRRALHNAWLRGNRLPASPPAPPLNGASAEVEPTPLNAPDLEPLIRLAA
;
A
#
# COMPACT_ATOMS: atom_id res chain seq x y z
N MET A 1 -15.14 13.44 -2.59
CA MET A 1 -14.02 12.47 -2.55
C MET A 1 -14.34 11.42 -1.50
N SER A 2 -14.50 10.16 -1.89
CA SER A 2 -14.83 9.07 -0.96
C SER A 2 -13.60 8.68 -0.14
N ASN A 3 -13.76 8.36 1.14
CA ASN A 3 -12.66 7.98 2.02
C ASN A 3 -12.04 6.65 1.55
N PRO A 4 -10.77 6.62 1.10
CA PRO A 4 -10.12 5.39 0.63
C PRO A 4 -9.87 4.37 1.76
N PHE A 5 -10.07 4.76 3.01
CA PHE A 5 -9.84 3.94 4.20
C PHE A 5 -11.13 3.45 4.88
N SER A 6 -12.31 3.72 4.30
CA SER A 6 -13.61 3.28 4.85
C SER A 6 -13.83 1.77 4.63
N VAL A 7 -13.73 0.97 5.69
CA VAL A 7 -14.15 -0.45 5.68
C VAL A 7 -15.58 -0.56 6.19
N ARG A 8 -16.48 -1.11 5.37
CA ARG A 8 -17.79 -1.59 5.84
C ARG A 8 -17.59 -2.97 6.49
N TRP A 9 -18.15 -3.15 7.68
CA TRP A 9 -18.12 -4.43 8.39
C TRP A 9 -18.81 -5.53 7.54
N LEU A 10 -18.15 -6.68 7.38
CA LEU A 10 -18.59 -7.94 6.74
C LEU A 10 -19.00 -7.92 5.24
N ALA A 11 -19.38 -6.79 4.65
CA ALA A 11 -19.81 -6.78 3.25
C ALA A 11 -18.61 -6.83 2.29
N GLY A 12 -18.27 -8.01 1.79
CA GLY A 12 -17.26 -8.21 0.74
C GLY A 12 -15.96 -8.88 1.18
N TRP A 13 -15.91 -9.42 2.40
CA TRP A 13 -14.80 -10.25 2.86
C TRP A 13 -15.16 -11.73 2.77
N THR A 14 -14.28 -12.53 2.18
CA THR A 14 -14.33 -13.99 2.20
C THR A 14 -13.14 -14.51 3.00
N PHE A 15 -13.37 -15.57 3.78
CA PHE A 15 -12.35 -16.16 4.64
C PHE A 15 -12.07 -17.59 4.20
N GLN A 16 -10.80 -17.97 4.18
CA GLN A 16 -10.38 -19.33 3.91
C GLN A 16 -9.28 -19.75 4.87
N THR A 17 -9.35 -21.00 5.32
CA THR A 17 -8.29 -21.60 6.12
C THR A 17 -7.34 -22.32 5.18
N VAL A 18 -6.07 -21.94 5.20
CA VAL A 18 -5.02 -22.51 4.35
C VAL A 18 -3.92 -23.08 5.22
N PHE A 19 -3.26 -24.14 4.74
CA PHE A 19 -2.05 -24.65 5.36
C PHE A 19 -0.86 -24.23 4.51
N MET A 20 -0.02 -23.34 5.03
CA MET A 20 1.12 -22.78 4.33
C MET A 20 2.30 -22.66 5.29
N GLU A 21 3.51 -22.87 4.80
CA GLU A 21 4.75 -22.66 5.58
C GLU A 21 4.80 -23.51 6.87
N GLY A 22 4.17 -24.68 6.87
CA GLY A 22 4.12 -25.57 8.04
C GLY A 22 3.14 -25.14 9.14
N CYS A 23 2.31 -24.12 8.91
CA CYS A 23 1.31 -23.66 9.87
C CYS A 23 -0.07 -23.48 9.23
N VAL A 24 -1.12 -23.61 10.05
CA VAL A 24 -2.48 -23.28 9.64
C VAL A 24 -2.62 -21.76 9.70
N GLN A 25 -3.08 -21.15 8.62
CA GLN A 25 -3.31 -19.72 8.51
C GLN A 25 -4.75 -19.47 8.08
N VAL A 26 -5.26 -18.30 8.46
CA VAL A 26 -6.53 -17.78 7.95
C VAL A 26 -6.21 -16.65 6.99
N GLU A 27 -6.68 -16.79 5.77
CA GLU A 27 -6.66 -15.75 4.76
C GLU A 27 -8.02 -15.07 4.66
N ALA A 28 -7.99 -13.74 4.55
CA ALA A 28 -9.15 -12.94 4.25
C ALA A 28 -8.94 -12.21 2.92
N HIS A 29 -9.89 -12.39 2.02
CA HIS A 29 -9.92 -11.76 0.70
C HIS A 29 -11.06 -10.76 0.65
N GLY A 30 -10.77 -9.53 0.27
CA GLY A 30 -11.81 -8.50 0.17
C GLY A 30 -11.26 -7.21 -0.38
N PHE A 31 -12.08 -6.44 -1.10
CA PHE A 31 -11.73 -5.12 -1.63
C PHE A 31 -10.41 -5.08 -2.43
N GLY A 32 -10.05 -6.18 -3.10
CA GLY A 32 -8.82 -6.29 -3.89
C GLY A 32 -7.55 -6.52 -3.07
N ILE A 33 -7.65 -6.80 -1.77
CA ILE A 33 -6.52 -7.16 -0.91
C ILE A 33 -6.67 -8.55 -0.33
N CYS A 34 -5.53 -9.20 -0.08
CA CYS A 34 -5.43 -10.46 0.65
C CYS A 34 -4.65 -10.21 1.94
N LEU A 35 -5.23 -10.60 3.06
CA LEU A 35 -4.64 -10.55 4.39
C LEU A 35 -4.48 -11.96 4.90
N ARG A 36 -3.40 -12.22 5.63
CA ARG A 36 -3.14 -13.54 6.24
C ARG A 36 -2.73 -13.41 7.69
N THR A 37 -3.18 -14.34 8.52
CA THR A 37 -2.75 -14.46 9.91
C THR A 37 -2.58 -15.92 10.28
N PRO A 38 -1.53 -16.29 11.03
CA PRO A 38 -1.40 -17.65 11.53
C PRO A 38 -2.44 -17.94 12.61
N LEU A 39 -2.99 -19.16 12.57
CA LEU A 39 -3.85 -19.68 13.62
C LEU A 39 -3.00 -20.00 14.86
N LEU A 40 -3.37 -19.47 16.02
CA LEU A 40 -2.70 -19.78 17.26
C LEU A 40 -3.10 -21.15 17.81
N SER A 41 -2.26 -21.71 18.69
CA SER A 41 -2.54 -23.00 19.31
C SER A 41 -3.80 -22.92 20.19
N GLY A 42 -4.78 -23.79 19.93
CA GLY A 42 -6.07 -23.79 20.61
C GLY A 42 -7.06 -22.71 20.15
N GLU A 43 -6.70 -21.90 19.15
CA GLU A 43 -7.59 -20.88 18.57
C GLU A 43 -8.49 -21.51 17.50
N SER A 44 -9.72 -21.03 17.40
CA SER A 44 -10.62 -21.42 16.30
C SER A 44 -10.38 -20.53 15.08
N PRO A 45 -10.56 -21.03 13.84
CA PRO A 45 -10.40 -20.23 12.63
C PRO A 45 -11.27 -18.97 12.58
N VAL A 46 -12.44 -19.01 13.22
CA VAL A 46 -13.35 -17.86 13.34
C VAL A 46 -12.72 -16.75 14.19
N VAL A 47 -12.14 -17.10 15.33
CA VAL A 47 -11.47 -16.13 16.21
C VAL A 47 -10.25 -15.52 15.52
N ALA A 48 -9.49 -16.32 14.78
CA ALA A 48 -8.38 -15.82 13.98
C ALA A 48 -8.84 -14.85 12.87
N ALA A 49 -9.97 -15.13 12.20
CA ALA A 49 -10.58 -14.24 11.22
C ALA A 49 -11.01 -12.90 11.85
N ASP A 50 -11.68 -12.94 13.00
CA ASP A 50 -12.10 -11.73 13.73
C ASP A 50 -10.91 -10.87 14.12
N ARG A 51 -9.84 -11.49 14.65
CA ARG A 51 -8.60 -10.80 15.00
C ARG A 51 -7.94 -10.16 13.79
N LEU A 52 -7.91 -10.86 12.65
CA LEU A 52 -7.34 -10.35 11.40
C LEU A 52 -8.10 -9.10 10.93
N VAL A 53 -9.43 -9.14 10.93
CA VAL A 53 -10.27 -8.00 10.53
C VAL A 53 -10.07 -6.81 11.49
N LEU A 54 -10.02 -7.09 12.79
CA LEU A 54 -9.81 -6.07 13.82
C LEU A 54 -8.44 -5.39 13.68
N ALA A 55 -7.39 -6.16 13.42
CA ALA A 55 -6.05 -5.62 13.18
C ALA A 55 -6.01 -4.72 11.93
N GLU A 56 -6.73 -5.09 10.87
CA GLU A 56 -6.83 -4.27 9.65
C GLU A 56 -7.61 -2.97 9.88
N ASP A 57 -8.74 -3.04 10.59
CA ASP A 57 -9.53 -1.85 10.95
C ASP A 57 -8.68 -0.87 11.78
N GLN A 58 -7.93 -1.38 12.78
CA GLN A 58 -6.99 -0.56 13.55
C GLN A 58 -5.91 0.07 12.67
N ARG A 59 -5.29 -0.71 11.76
CA ARG A 59 -4.29 -0.22 10.81
C ARG A 59 -4.84 0.92 9.94
N ARG A 60 -6.05 0.75 9.39
CA ARG A 60 -6.68 1.77 8.53
C ARG A 60 -7.07 3.02 9.31
N ARG A 61 -7.61 2.87 10.53
CA ARG A 61 -7.86 4.02 11.42
C ARG A 61 -6.58 4.77 11.74
N ALA A 62 -5.50 4.05 12.03
CA ALA A 62 -4.19 4.65 12.31
C ALA A 62 -3.66 5.42 11.08
N LEU A 63 -3.74 4.85 9.88
CA LEU A 63 -3.36 5.49 8.62
C LEU A 63 -4.24 6.70 8.31
N HIS A 64 -5.55 6.59 8.48
CA HIS A 64 -6.48 7.71 8.29
C HIS A 64 -6.17 8.86 9.25
N ASN A 65 -5.93 8.57 10.53
CA ASN A 65 -5.56 9.58 11.51
C ASN A 65 -4.18 10.19 11.20
N ALA A 66 -3.22 9.40 10.72
CA ALA A 66 -1.92 9.90 10.27
C ALA A 66 -2.06 10.81 9.05
N TRP A 67 -2.89 10.45 8.07
CA TRP A 67 -3.21 11.26 6.90
C TRP A 67 -3.89 12.58 7.30
N LEU A 68 -4.87 12.55 8.20
CA LEU A 68 -5.50 13.76 8.74
C LEU A 68 -4.49 14.66 9.46
N ARG A 69 -3.54 14.09 10.22
CA ARG A 69 -2.44 14.86 10.82
C ARG A 69 -1.50 15.44 9.76
N GLY A 70 -1.19 14.67 8.71
CA GLY A 70 -0.39 15.10 7.57
C GLY A 70 -1.01 16.28 6.83
N ASN A 71 -2.32 16.25 6.59
CA ASN A 71 -3.06 17.37 5.98
C ASN A 71 -3.14 18.61 6.88
N ARG A 72 -2.93 18.45 8.20
CA ARG A 72 -2.92 19.54 9.17
C ARG A 72 -1.52 20.15 9.37
N LEU A 73 -0.47 19.54 8.82
CA LEU A 73 0.85 20.15 8.85
C LEU A 73 0.79 21.43 8.00
N PRO A 74 1.13 22.61 8.55
CA PRO A 74 1.38 23.77 7.71
C PRO A 74 2.46 23.41 6.69
N ALA A 75 2.37 23.97 5.48
CA ALA A 75 3.38 23.76 4.45
C ALA A 75 4.77 23.90 5.08
N SER A 76 5.63 22.90 4.88
CA SER A 76 7.01 22.97 5.36
C SER A 76 7.58 24.32 4.95
N PRO A 77 8.24 25.06 5.86
CA PRO A 77 9.00 26.23 5.45
C PRO A 77 9.91 25.80 4.29
N PRO A 78 10.10 26.66 3.28
CA PRO A 78 10.94 26.33 2.14
C PRO A 78 12.29 25.83 2.68
N ALA A 79 12.72 24.66 2.21
CA ALA A 79 14.02 24.12 2.59
C ALA A 79 15.07 25.22 2.35
N PRO A 80 16.04 25.41 3.29
CA PRO A 80 17.10 26.39 3.07
C PRO A 80 17.78 26.08 1.73
N PRO A 81 18.12 27.11 0.94
CA PRO A 81 18.79 26.88 -0.33
C PRO A 81 20.04 26.06 -0.05
N LEU A 82 20.13 24.88 -0.66
CA LEU A 82 21.34 24.06 -0.66
C LEU A 82 22.40 24.82 -1.47
N ASN A 83 23.08 25.78 -0.86
CA ASN A 83 24.20 26.48 -1.47
C ASN A 83 25.28 25.45 -1.81
N GLY A 84 25.32 25.04 -3.08
CA GLY A 84 26.25 24.03 -3.60
C GLY A 84 25.60 22.79 -4.22
N ALA A 85 24.27 22.63 -4.15
CA ALA A 85 23.60 21.63 -4.98
C ALA A 85 23.42 22.23 -6.39
N SER A 86 24.38 21.95 -7.28
CA SER A 86 24.13 22.13 -8.71
C SER A 86 22.89 21.32 -9.08
N ALA A 87 21.88 21.98 -9.63
CA ALA A 87 20.80 21.28 -10.31
C ALA A 87 21.47 20.33 -11.30
N GLU A 88 21.24 19.04 -11.10
CA GLU A 88 21.54 18.02 -12.09
C GLU A 88 21.05 18.55 -13.44
N VAL A 89 21.96 18.57 -14.40
CA VAL A 89 21.83 19.11 -15.76
C VAL A 89 20.38 19.03 -16.23
N GLU A 90 19.80 20.17 -16.62
CA GLU A 90 18.49 20.24 -17.26
C GLU A 90 18.42 19.12 -18.31
N PRO A 91 17.43 18.21 -18.27
CA PRO A 91 17.43 17.05 -19.16
C PRO A 91 17.44 17.57 -20.59
N THR A 92 18.57 17.43 -21.27
CA THR A 92 18.72 17.86 -22.66
C THR A 92 17.60 17.20 -23.44
N PRO A 93 16.71 17.97 -24.09
CA PRO A 93 15.68 17.37 -24.92
C PRO A 93 16.40 16.57 -26.01
N LEU A 94 16.18 15.26 -26.01
CA LEU A 94 16.55 14.38 -27.10
C LEU A 94 15.81 14.88 -28.34
N ASN A 95 16.52 15.57 -29.23
CA ASN A 95 15.95 15.94 -30.51
C ASN A 95 15.60 14.65 -31.27
N ALA A 96 14.48 14.67 -31.98
CA ALA A 96 13.93 13.52 -32.69
C ALA A 96 14.84 12.77 -33.69
N PRO A 97 15.92 13.33 -34.31
CA PRO A 97 16.67 12.56 -35.30
C PRO A 97 17.54 11.44 -34.70
N ASP A 98 17.73 11.38 -33.38
CA ASP A 98 18.53 10.32 -32.73
C ASP A 98 17.72 9.04 -32.40
N LEU A 99 16.39 9.03 -32.62
CA LEU A 99 15.52 7.88 -32.32
C LEU A 99 15.31 6.93 -33.50
N GLU A 100 15.60 7.36 -34.73
CA GLU A 100 15.36 6.57 -35.95
C GLU A 100 16.23 5.29 -36.08
N PRO A 101 17.51 5.22 -35.68
CA PRO A 101 18.29 3.99 -35.88
C PRO A 101 17.92 2.88 -34.88
N LEU A 102 17.27 3.19 -33.75
CA LEU A 102 16.95 2.21 -32.70
C LEU A 102 15.64 1.45 -32.95
N ILE A 103 14.71 2.02 -33.72
CA ILE A 103 13.42 1.37 -34.02
C ILE A 103 13.58 0.24 -35.05
N ARG A 104 14.64 0.25 -35.88
CA ARG A 104 14.80 -0.71 -36.97
C ARG A 104 15.47 -2.04 -36.62
N LEU A 105 15.88 -2.27 -35.37
CA LEU A 105 16.52 -3.54 -34.97
C LEU A 105 15.54 -4.57 -34.36
N ALA A 106 14.25 -4.27 -34.31
CA ALA A 106 13.23 -5.16 -33.72
C ALA A 106 12.15 -5.58 -34.74
N ALA A 107 12.54 -5.89 -35.97
CA ALA A 107 11.71 -6.56 -36.96
C ALA A 107 12.42 -7.78 -37.55
#